data_AF-Q93YY4-F1
#
_entry.id   AF-Q93YY4-F1
#
_cell.length_a   1.000
_cell.length_b   1.000
_cell.length_c   1.000
_cell.angle_alpha   90.00
_cell.angle_beta   90.00
_cell.angle_gamma   90.00
#
_symmetry.space_group_name_H-M   'P 1'
#
loop_
_entity.id
_entity.type
_entity.pdbx_description
1 polymer ?
#
loop_
_entity_poly.entity_id
_entity_poly.type
_entity_poly.pdbx_seq_one_letter_code
_entity_poly.pdbx_strand_id
1 'polypeptide(L)'
;REQDRLMPIANVIRIMRRALPAHAKISDDAKEAIQECVSEFISFVTGEANERCRMQHRKTVNAEDIVWALNRLGFDDYVVPLSVFLHRMR
;
A
#
# COMPACT_ATOMS: atom_id res chain seq x y z
N ARG A 1 17.99 -6.71 6.65
CA ARG A 1 18.79 -5.97 5.63
C ARG A 1 17.86 -4.95 4.99
N GLU A 2 18.34 -3.80 4.52
CA GLU A 2 17.50 -2.73 3.96
C GLU A 2 16.63 -3.24 2.80
N GLN A 3 17.17 -4.16 2.00
CA GLN A 3 16.47 -4.82 0.91
C GLN A 3 15.29 -5.71 1.34
N ASP A 4 15.24 -6.17 2.59
CA ASP A 4 14.09 -6.92 3.13
C ASP A 4 12.88 -6.01 3.40
N ARG A 5 13.10 -4.69 3.48
CA ARG A 5 12.04 -3.69 3.71
C ARG A 5 11.37 -3.25 2.42
N LEU A 6 11.99 -3.50 1.26
CA LEU A 6 11.50 -3.09 -0.04
C LEU A 6 10.74 -4.23 -0.72
N MET A 7 9.69 -3.87 -1.46
CA MET A 7 9.02 -4.84 -2.33
C MET A 7 9.96 -5.31 -3.45
N PRO A 8 9.90 -6.57 -3.90
CA PRO A 8 10.75 -7.05 -4.99
C PRO A 8 10.58 -6.20 -6.25
N ILE A 9 11.67 -5.60 -6.76
CA ILE A 9 11.63 -4.64 -7.86
C ILE A 9 10.93 -5.19 -9.12
N ALA A 10 11.11 -6.47 -9.41
CA ALA A 10 10.46 -7.15 -10.54
C ALA A 10 8.92 -7.12 -10.44
N ASN A 11 8.36 -7.24 -9.24
CA ASN A 11 6.92 -7.17 -9.01
C ASN A 11 6.40 -5.74 -9.18
N VAL A 12 7.14 -4.75 -8.68
CA VAL A 12 6.82 -3.32 -8.85
C VAL A 12 6.81 -2.96 -10.34
N ILE A 13 7.87 -3.29 -11.08
CA ILE A 13 7.98 -3.03 -12.54
C ILE A 13 6.81 -3.67 -13.29
N ARG A 14 6.43 -4.90 -12.95
CA ARG A 14 5.32 -5.61 -13.61
C ARG A 14 3.99 -4.89 -13.43
N ILE A 15 3.74 -4.30 -12.26
CA ILE A 15 2.52 -3.51 -12.01
C ILE A 15 2.60 -2.16 -12.73
N MET A 16 3.74 -1.45 -12.66
CA MET A 16 3.94 -0.19 -13.38
C MET A 16 3.66 -0.33 -14.89
N ARG A 17 4.14 -1.41 -15.51
CA ARG A 17 3.90 -1.68 -16.95
C ARG A 17 2.43 -1.87 -17.30
N ARG A 18 1.60 -2.37 -16.39
CA ARG A 18 0.15 -2.51 -16.64
C ARG A 18 -0.58 -1.17 -16.67
N ALA A 19 -0.01 -0.13 -16.06
CA ALA A 19 -0.53 1.23 -16.07
C ALA A 19 -0.05 2.05 -17.28
N LEU A 20 0.79 1.48 -18.16
CA LEU A 20 1.42 2.18 -19.27
C LEU A 20 1.16 1.50 -20.62
N PRO A 21 1.28 2.21 -21.75
CA PRO A 21 1.28 1.62 -23.08
C PRO A 21 2.37 0.56 -23.26
N ALA A 22 2.14 -0.43 -24.12
CA ALA A 22 3.02 -1.60 -24.31
C ALA A 22 4.49 -1.24 -24.63
N HIS A 23 4.72 -0.12 -25.32
CA HIS A 23 6.06 0.32 -25.75
C HIS A 23 6.68 1.40 -24.86
N ALA A 24 6.04 1.76 -23.75
CA ALA A 24 6.56 2.75 -22.82
C ALA A 24 7.86 2.26 -22.16
N LYS A 25 8.82 3.18 -22.01
CA LYS A 25 10.06 2.97 -21.26
C LYS A 25 9.92 3.57 -19.85
N ILE A 26 10.54 2.93 -18.88
CA ILE A 26 10.61 3.37 -17.49
C ILE A 26 12.11 3.48 -17.16
N SER A 27 12.57 4.66 -16.74
CA SER A 27 13.96 4.86 -16.30
C SER A 27 14.25 4.05 -15.05
N ASP A 28 15.53 3.81 -14.75
CA ASP A 28 15.91 3.09 -13.53
C ASP A 28 15.55 3.89 -12.27
N ASP A 29 15.82 5.20 -12.27
CA ASP A 29 15.43 6.12 -11.18
C ASP A 29 13.92 6.08 -10.88
N ALA A 30 13.07 5.98 -11.91
CA ALA A 30 11.63 5.90 -11.70
C ALA A 30 11.18 4.56 -11.09
N LYS A 31 11.91 3.46 -11.36
CA LYS A 31 11.62 2.15 -10.75
C LYS A 31 11.99 2.16 -9.28
N GLU A 32 13.15 2.73 -8.95
CA GLU A 32 13.64 2.88 -7.57
C GLU A 32 12.73 3.80 -6.76
N ALA A 33 12.41 4.99 -7.30
CA ALA A 33 11.51 5.93 -6.65
C ALA A 33 10.14 5.29 -6.33
N ILE A 34 9.54 4.56 -7.26
CA ILE A 34 8.25 3.89 -7.00
C ILE A 34 8.38 2.73 -6.01
N GLN A 35 9.51 2.02 -6.01
CA GLN A 35 9.79 0.96 -5.02
C GLN A 35 9.92 1.53 -3.60
N GLU A 36 10.55 2.69 -3.46
CA GLU A 36 10.62 3.41 -2.18
C GLU A 36 9.24 3.94 -1.78
N CYS A 37 8.53 4.61 -2.70
CA CYS A 37 7.20 5.16 -2.44
C CYS A 37 6.19 4.09 -2.01
N VAL A 38 6.19 2.89 -2.60
CA VAL A 38 5.26 1.83 -2.19
C VAL A 38 5.59 1.30 -0.79
N SER A 39 6.86 1.27 -0.43
CA SER A 39 7.31 0.82 0.90
C SER A 39 6.97 1.87 1.97
N GLU A 40 7.14 3.15 1.62
CA GLU A 40 6.70 4.26 2.47
C GLU A 40 5.18 4.31 2.61
N PHE A 41 4.43 4.06 1.52
CA PHE A 41 2.96 4.01 1.56
C PHE A 41 2.46 2.94 2.54
N ILE A 42 3.07 1.75 2.53
CA ILE A 42 2.73 0.69 3.51
C ILE A 42 3.00 1.19 4.93
N SER A 43 4.17 1.79 5.17
CA SER A 43 4.56 2.29 6.50
C SER A 43 3.63 3.42 6.98
N PHE A 44 3.29 4.36 6.11
CA PHE A 44 2.43 5.51 6.39
C PHE A 44 1.01 5.07 6.78
N VAL A 45 0.36 4.26 5.95
CA VAL A 45 -1.00 3.76 6.23
C VAL A 45 -1.02 2.85 7.46
N THR A 46 -0.01 1.99 7.61
CA THR A 46 0.10 1.11 8.79
C THR A 46 0.33 1.90 10.07
N GLY A 47 1.08 3.01 10.00
CA GLY A 47 1.31 3.92 11.12
C GLY A 47 0.00 4.47 11.68
N GLU A 48 -0.83 5.04 10.80
CA GLU A 48 -2.14 5.59 11.16
C GLU A 48 -3.09 4.50 11.71
N ALA A 49 -3.14 3.33 11.07
CA ALA A 49 -3.95 2.20 11.54
C ALA A 49 -3.50 1.71 12.93
N ASN A 50 -2.18 1.67 13.17
CA ASN A 50 -1.60 1.25 14.43
C ASN A 50 -1.87 2.27 15.55
N GLU A 51 -1.84 3.57 15.25
CA GLU A 51 -2.20 4.62 16.21
C GLU A 51 -3.65 4.44 16.70
N ARG A 52 -4.61 4.28 15.78
CA ARG A 52 -6.00 3.99 16.15
C ARG A 52 -6.13 2.71 16.99
N CYS A 53 -5.45 1.64 16.57
CA CYS A 53 -5.47 0.37 17.28
C CYS A 53 -5.00 0.54 18.74
N ARG A 54 -3.90 1.27 18.95
CA ARG A 54 -3.37 1.59 20.28
C ARG A 54 -4.30 2.47 21.09
N MET A 55 -4.91 3.50 20.49
CA MET A 55 -5.91 4.36 21.15
C MET A 55 -7.13 3.57 21.64
N GLN A 56 -7.48 2.49 20.94
CA GLN A 56 -8.57 1.58 21.33
C GLN A 56 -8.12 0.44 22.25
N HIS A 57 -6.91 0.52 22.82
CA HIS A 57 -6.32 -0.53 23.66
C HIS A 57 -6.23 -1.92 23.01
N ARG A 58 -6.19 -1.97 21.68
CA ARG A 58 -5.98 -3.21 20.92
C ARG A 58 -4.48 -3.39 20.62
N LYS A 59 -4.07 -4.66 20.50
CA LYS A 59 -2.68 -5.05 20.19
C LYS A 59 -2.50 -5.57 18.75
N THR A 60 -3.61 -5.77 18.03
CA THR A 60 -3.62 -6.37 16.70
C THR A 60 -4.33 -5.41 15.75
N VAL A 61 -3.59 -4.92 14.76
CA VAL A 61 -4.14 -4.18 13.62
C VAL A 61 -4.86 -5.18 12.72
N ASN A 62 -6.13 -4.92 12.42
CA ASN A 62 -6.93 -5.76 11.54
C ASN A 62 -7.16 -5.08 10.17
N ALA A 63 -7.82 -5.77 9.25
CA ALA A 63 -8.08 -5.23 7.91
C ALA A 63 -9.00 -3.99 7.91
N GLU A 64 -9.91 -3.89 8.88
CA GLU A 64 -10.83 -2.73 9.00
C GLU A 64 -10.09 -1.49 9.47
N ASP A 65 -9.02 -1.64 10.26
CA ASP A 65 -8.14 -0.54 10.65
C ASP A 65 -7.41 0.05 9.44
N ILE A 66 -6.99 -0.80 8.50
CA ILE A 66 -6.32 -0.35 7.27
C ILE A 66 -7.29 0.42 6.37
N VAL A 67 -8.50 -0.11 6.16
CA VAL A 67 -9.53 0.59 5.35
C VAL A 67 -9.91 1.92 5.99
N TRP A 68 -10.02 1.97 7.32
CA TRP A 68 -10.26 3.22 8.03
C TRP A 68 -9.11 4.21 7.89
N ALA A 69 -7.86 3.76 8.00
CA ALA A 69 -6.68 4.62 7.87
C ALA A 69 -6.62 5.23 6.47
N LEU A 70 -6.89 4.45 5.42
CA LEU A 70 -6.96 4.94 4.05
C LEU A 70 -8.00 6.06 3.90
N ASN A 71 -9.21 5.88 4.44
CA ASN A 71 -10.25 6.91 4.45
C ASN A 71 -9.81 8.16 5.25
N ARG A 72 -9.19 7.97 6.42
CA ARG A 72 -8.73 9.08 7.28
C ARG A 72 -7.65 9.93 6.63
N LEU A 73 -6.80 9.29 5.82
CA LEU A 73 -5.68 9.89 5.10
C LEU A 73 -6.08 10.46 3.71
N GLY A 74 -7.36 10.34 3.32
CA GLY A 74 -7.89 10.90 2.08
C GLY A 74 -7.73 10.01 0.83
N PHE A 75 -7.48 8.70 1.01
CA PHE A 75 -7.47 7.71 -0.08
C PHE A 75 -8.87 7.12 -0.30
N ASP A 76 -9.88 7.97 -0.44
CA ASP A 76 -11.30 7.59 -0.46
C ASP A 76 -11.62 6.60 -1.61
N ASP A 77 -10.95 6.77 -2.76
CA ASP A 77 -11.09 5.90 -3.93
C ASP A 77 -10.66 4.44 -3.67
N TYR A 78 -9.89 4.18 -2.62
CA TYR A 78 -9.44 2.84 -2.24
C TYR A 78 -10.43 2.14 -1.30
N VAL A 79 -11.30 2.88 -0.60
CA VAL A 79 -12.15 2.37 0.47
C VAL A 79 -13.16 1.34 -0.04
N VAL A 80 -13.92 1.70 -1.08
CA VAL A 80 -14.96 0.84 -1.64
C VAL A 80 -14.37 -0.44 -2.26
N PRO A 81 -13.37 -0.37 -3.17
CA PRO A 81 -12.80 -1.57 -3.77
C PRO A 81 -12.20 -2.54 -2.74
N LEU A 82 -11.50 -2.02 -1.73
CA LEU A 82 -10.90 -2.85 -0.68
C LEU A 82 -11.96 -3.47 0.23
N SER A 83 -13.03 -2.73 0.57
CA SER A 83 -14.12 -3.27 1.37
C SER A 83 -14.83 -4.44 0.67
N VAL A 84 -15.08 -4.31 -0.63
CA VAL A 84 -15.64 -5.40 -1.46
C VAL A 84 -14.69 -6.59 -1.52
N PHE A 85 -13.39 -6.36 -1.71
CA PHE A 85 -12.39 -7.41 -1.71
C PHE A 85 -12.34 -8.17 -0.37
N LEU A 86 -12.31 -7.45 0.76
CA LEU A 86 -12.30 -8.04 2.09
C LEU A 86 -13.53 -8.89 2.37
N HIS A 87 -14.71 -8.44 1.93
CA HIS A 87 -15.95 -9.21 2.10
C HIS A 87 -15.92 -10.54 1.33
N ARG A 88 -15.30 -10.59 0.15
CA ARG A 88 -15.15 -11.83 -0.64
C ARG A 88 -14.14 -12.82 -0.07
N MET A 89 -13.21 -12.34 0.76
CA MET A 89 -12.13 -13.14 1.34
C MET A 89 -12.48 -13.70 2.73
N ARG A 90 -13.61 -13.27 3.31
CA ARG A 90 -14.17 -13.77 4.58
C ARG A 90 -15.13 -14.92 4.32
#